data_AF-A0A6N9P325-F1
#
_entry.id   AF-A0A6N9P325-F1
#
_cell.length_a   1.000
_cell.length_b   1.000
_cell.length_c   1.000
_cell.angle_alpha   90.00
_cell.angle_beta   90.00
_cell.angle_gamma   90.00
#
_symmetry.space_group_name_H-M   'P 1'
#
loop_
_entity.id
_entity.type
_entity.pdbx_description
1 polymer ?
#
loop_
_entity_poly.entity_id
_entity_poly.type
_entity_poly.pdbx_seq_one_letter_code
_entity_poly.pdbx_strand_id
1 'polypeptide(L)'
;MSKQIYTVFTCDAWKSKDSMRLLMATTSVRKLKSFIVRKIADETFSYNNGNELSIPQQVKLFKADFENGLREDINNCLHYGFLDYCHDGEEI
;
A
#
# COMPACT_ATOMS: atom_id res chain seq x y z
N MET A 1 -5.52 -24.42 -3.32
CA MET A 1 -5.38 -22.99 -3.72
C MET A 1 -4.14 -22.46 -3.03
N SER A 2 -3.21 -21.88 -3.80
CA SER A 2 -2.05 -21.21 -3.22
C SER A 2 -2.52 -19.99 -2.42
N LYS A 3 -1.90 -19.75 -1.27
CA LYS A 3 -2.31 -18.65 -0.38
C LYS A 3 -1.73 -17.35 -0.91
N GLN A 4 -2.57 -16.35 -1.13
CA GLN A 4 -2.10 -15.01 -1.51
C GLN A 4 -1.40 -14.35 -0.31
N ILE A 5 -0.17 -13.92 -0.53
CA ILE A 5 0.69 -13.21 0.43
C ILE A 5 0.82 -11.78 -0.08
N TYR A 6 0.25 -10.84 0.66
CA TYR A 6 0.39 -9.43 0.40
C TYR A 6 1.68 -8.90 1.01
N THR A 7 2.38 -8.06 0.28
CA THR A 7 3.59 -7.37 0.73
C THR A 7 3.41 -5.86 0.62
N VAL A 8 3.95 -5.13 1.59
CA VAL A 8 3.99 -3.67 1.57
C VAL A 8 5.43 -3.24 1.76
N PHE A 9 5.90 -2.38 0.86
CA PHE A 9 7.24 -1.81 0.90
C PHE A 9 7.17 -0.31 1.15
N THR A 10 8.18 0.26 1.82
CA THR A 10 8.53 1.67 1.64
C THR A 10 9.39 1.85 0.41
N CYS A 11 9.33 3.01 -0.21
CA CYS A 11 10.16 3.36 -1.38
C CYS A 11 10.30 4.87 -1.52
N ASP A 12 11.11 5.31 -2.48
CA ASP A 12 11.13 6.71 -2.91
C ASP A 12 9.86 7.09 -3.70
N ALA A 13 9.76 8.37 -4.07
CA ALA A 13 8.61 8.89 -4.82
C ALA A 13 8.44 8.24 -6.21
N TRP A 14 9.52 7.71 -6.79
CA TRP A 14 9.57 7.08 -8.11
C TRP A 14 9.38 5.56 -8.06
N LYS A 15 9.24 4.99 -6.86
CA LYS A 15 9.13 3.55 -6.62
C LYS A 15 10.33 2.79 -7.20
N SER A 16 11.52 3.36 -7.09
CA SER A 16 12.74 2.71 -7.60
C SER A 16 13.01 1.41 -6.85
N LYS A 17 13.34 0.33 -7.59
CA LYS A 17 13.50 -1.01 -7.00
C LYS A 17 14.57 -1.08 -5.89
N ASP A 18 15.65 -0.33 -6.03
CA ASP A 18 16.75 -0.22 -5.07
C ASP A 18 16.38 0.54 -3.79
N SER A 19 15.34 1.38 -3.85
CA SER A 19 14.77 2.08 -2.68
C SER A 19 13.77 1.23 -1.89
N MET A 20 13.27 0.13 -2.47
CA MET A 20 12.22 -0.67 -1.85
C MET A 20 12.71 -1.39 -0.60
N ARG A 21 11.98 -1.26 0.51
CA ARG A 21 12.24 -1.98 1.76
C ARG A 21 10.96 -2.61 2.27
N LEU A 22 10.97 -3.92 2.48
CA LEU A 22 9.80 -4.67 2.94
C LEU A 22 9.43 -4.22 4.36
N LEU A 23 8.19 -3.78 4.55
CA LEU A 23 7.65 -3.42 5.86
C LEU A 23 6.69 -4.45 6.42
N MET A 24 5.92 -5.11 5.56
CA MET A 24 4.90 -6.09 5.98
C MET A 24 4.76 -7.18 4.93
N ALA A 25 4.59 -8.42 5.41
CA ALA A 25 4.05 -9.53 4.64
C ALA A 25 2.86 -10.13 5.42
N THR A 26 1.72 -10.34 4.77
CA THR A 26 0.54 -10.91 5.44
C THR A 26 -0.40 -11.60 4.45
N THR A 27 -1.13 -12.60 4.92
CA THR A 27 -2.25 -13.21 4.19
C THR A 27 -3.60 -12.58 4.56
N SER A 28 -3.62 -11.65 5.52
CA SER A 28 -4.86 -11.03 6.02
C SER A 28 -5.09 -9.66 5.39
N VAL A 29 -6.08 -9.58 4.50
CA VAL A 29 -6.53 -8.33 3.87
C VAL A 29 -6.91 -7.26 4.92
N ARG A 30 -7.54 -7.67 6.03
CA ARG A 30 -7.89 -6.74 7.13
C ARG A 30 -6.64 -6.14 7.77
N LYS A 31 -5.62 -6.95 8.06
CA LYS A 31 -4.35 -6.47 8.64
C LYS A 31 -3.61 -5.59 7.65
N LEU A 32 -3.60 -5.96 6.38
CA LEU A 32 -3.04 -5.16 5.28
C LEU A 32 -3.67 -3.77 5.23
N LYS A 33 -5.00 -3.69 5.09
CA LYS A 33 -5.74 -2.41 5.04
C LYS A 33 -5.45 -1.55 6.27
N SER A 34 -5.48 -2.15 7.46
CA SER A 34 -5.19 -1.44 8.71
C SER A 34 -3.73 -1.00 8.82
N PHE A 35 -2.79 -1.73 8.22
CA PHE A 35 -1.38 -1.35 8.20
C PHE A 35 -1.15 -0.12 7.34
N ILE A 36 -1.64 -0.11 6.09
CA ILE A 36 -1.50 1.03 5.19
C ILE A 36 -2.18 2.28 5.76
N VAL A 37 -3.39 2.15 6.33
CA VAL A 37 -4.07 3.27 7.01
C VAL A 37 -3.22 3.87 8.13
N ARG A 38 -2.56 3.04 8.94
CA ARG A 38 -1.66 3.53 10.00
C ARG A 38 -0.44 4.25 9.41
N LYS A 39 0.07 3.80 8.26
CA LYS A 39 1.20 4.41 7.57
C LYS A 39 0.86 5.72 6.85
N ILE A 40 -0.39 5.89 6.43
CA ILE A 40 -0.90 7.20 6.01
C ILE A 40 -1.04 8.10 7.25
N ALA A 41 -1.57 7.56 8.35
CA ALA A 41 -1.82 8.34 9.56
C ALA A 41 -0.57 8.83 10.30
N ASP A 42 0.55 8.11 10.19
CA ASP A 42 1.85 8.51 10.74
C ASP A 42 2.73 9.26 9.73
N GLU A 43 2.16 9.65 8.59
CA GLU A 43 2.82 10.39 7.50
C GLU A 43 4.01 9.65 6.85
N THR A 44 4.20 8.35 7.12
CA THR A 44 5.18 7.53 6.39
C THR A 44 4.80 7.40 4.92
N PHE A 45 3.51 7.26 4.63
CA PHE A 45 2.94 7.22 3.29
C PHE A 45 2.03 8.44 3.09
N SER A 46 1.86 8.85 1.84
CA SER A 46 0.78 9.75 1.46
C SER A 46 -0.06 9.13 0.35
N TYR A 47 -1.32 9.55 0.26
CA TYR A 47 -2.27 9.01 -0.71
C TYR A 47 -2.90 10.13 -1.54
N ASN A 48 -2.83 9.98 -2.87
CA ASN A 48 -3.22 11.01 -3.85
C ASN A 48 -2.40 12.30 -3.63
N ASN A 49 -2.91 13.48 -4.00
CA ASN A 49 -2.32 14.79 -3.71
C ASN A 49 -2.22 15.05 -2.19
N GLY A 50 -1.35 14.34 -1.48
CA GLY A 50 -1.28 14.33 -0.02
C GLY A 50 -0.94 15.68 0.60
N ASN A 51 -0.35 16.60 -0.17
CA ASN A 51 -0.08 17.98 0.24
C ASN A 51 -1.35 18.86 0.27
N GLU A 52 -2.39 18.46 -0.45
CA GLU A 52 -3.67 19.19 -0.57
C GLU A 52 -4.78 18.56 0.27
N LEU A 53 -4.57 17.33 0.76
CA LEU A 53 -5.56 16.55 1.49
C LEU A 53 -5.12 16.30 2.93
N SER A 54 -6.03 16.54 3.88
CA SER A 54 -5.83 16.14 5.27
C SER A 54 -5.73 14.61 5.41
N ILE A 55 -5.03 14.13 6.43
CA ILE A 55 -4.89 12.70 6.74
C ILE A 55 -6.24 11.95 6.76
N PRO A 56 -7.33 12.46 7.38
CA PRO A 56 -8.63 11.79 7.32
C PRO A 56 -9.20 11.67 5.91
N GLN A 57 -8.99 12.66 5.04
CA GLN A 57 -9.41 12.62 3.64
C GLN A 57 -8.61 11.57 2.87
N GLN A 58 -7.29 11.55 3.03
CA GLN A 58 -6.40 10.54 2.42
C GLN A 58 -6.83 9.11 2.83
N VAL A 59 -7.03 8.89 4.14
CA VAL A 59 -7.50 7.59 4.67
C VAL A 59 -8.87 7.21 4.11
N LYS A 60 -9.79 8.18 3.96
CA LYS A 60 -11.13 7.93 3.40
C LYS A 60 -11.04 7.49 1.94
N LEU A 61 -10.25 8.18 1.12
CA LEU A 61 -10.02 7.84 -0.29
C LEU A 61 -9.37 6.47 -0.42
N PHE A 62 -8.27 6.22 0.29
CA PHE A 62 -7.60 4.93 0.29
C PHE A 62 -8.56 3.79 0.63
N LYS A 63 -9.40 3.95 1.66
CA LYS A 63 -10.34 2.89 2.06
C LYS A 63 -11.38 2.59 0.98
N ALA A 64 -11.84 3.60 0.24
CA ALA A 64 -12.80 3.46 -0.84
C ALA A 64 -12.17 2.79 -2.06
N ASP A 65 -10.96 3.21 -2.44
CA ASP A 65 -10.22 2.62 -3.56
C ASP A 65 -9.79 1.19 -3.24
N PHE A 66 -9.39 0.89 -2.00
CA PHE A 66 -9.03 -0.46 -1.59
C PHE A 66 -10.21 -1.45 -1.68
N GLU A 67 -11.46 -0.96 -1.61
CA GLU A 67 -12.66 -1.80 -1.72
C GLU A 67 -13.11 -2.02 -3.17
N ASN A 68 -12.81 -1.09 -4.08
CA ASN A 68 -13.42 -1.05 -5.42
C ASN A 68 -12.42 -0.93 -6.58
N GLY A 69 -11.18 -0.55 -6.32
CA GLY A 69 -10.17 -0.22 -7.31
C GLY A 69 -9.18 -1.36 -7.59
N LEU A 70 -8.39 -1.20 -8.64
CA LEU A 70 -7.29 -2.12 -8.94
C LEU A 70 -6.06 -1.77 -8.09
N ARG A 71 -5.21 -2.77 -7.84
CA ARG A 71 -3.92 -2.59 -7.15
C ARG A 71 -3.06 -1.51 -7.80
N GLU A 72 -3.09 -1.44 -9.13
CA GLU A 72 -2.35 -0.43 -9.91
C GLU A 72 -2.83 0.98 -9.58
N ASP A 73 -4.14 1.21 -9.51
CA ASP A 73 -4.72 2.50 -9.12
C ASP A 73 -4.30 2.90 -7.70
N ILE A 74 -4.35 1.94 -6.77
CA ILE A 74 -3.88 2.14 -5.40
C ILE A 74 -2.40 2.53 -5.40
N ASN A 75 -1.55 1.84 -6.15
CA ASN A 75 -0.13 2.15 -6.23
C ASN A 75 0.17 3.46 -6.94
N ASN A 76 -0.65 3.88 -7.91
CA ASN A 76 -0.51 5.19 -8.57
C ASN A 76 -0.80 6.33 -7.59
N CYS A 77 -1.77 6.13 -6.68
CA CYS A 77 -2.11 7.09 -5.63
C CYS A 77 -1.24 6.98 -4.38
N LEU A 78 -0.65 5.82 -4.09
CA LEU A 78 0.17 5.60 -2.89
C LEU A 78 1.60 6.09 -3.13
N HIS A 79 1.99 7.15 -2.45
CA HIS A 79 3.34 7.70 -2.47
C HIS A 79 4.16 7.18 -1.30
N TYR A 80 5.45 6.94 -1.55
CA TYR A 80 6.43 6.37 -0.59
C TYR A 80 6.10 4.96 -0.09
N GLY A 81 5.02 4.36 -0.59
CA GLY A 81 4.60 2.99 -0.33
C GLY A 81 4.32 2.24 -1.62
N PHE A 82 4.50 0.93 -1.58
CA PHE A 82 4.16 0.04 -2.68
C PHE A 82 3.48 -1.22 -2.15
N LEU A 83 2.28 -1.52 -2.68
CA LEU A 83 1.51 -2.70 -2.38
C LEU A 83 1.69 -3.74 -3.48
N ASP A 84 2.12 -4.93 -3.11
CA ASP A 84 2.20 -6.07 -4.01
C ASP A 84 1.56 -7.32 -3.39
N TYR A 85 1.43 -8.37 -4.18
CA TYR A 85 1.13 -9.70 -3.70
C TYR A 85 1.75 -10.75 -4.60
N CYS A 86 2.06 -11.89 -4.00
CA CYS A 86 2.38 -13.13 -4.69
C CYS A 86 1.52 -14.25 -4.10
N HIS A 87 1.61 -15.45 -4.66
CA HIS A 87 1.07 -16.65 -4.05
C HIS A 87 2.18 -17.50 -3.45
N ASP A 88 1.83 -18.22 -2.38
CA ASP A 88 2.72 -19.17 -1.72
C ASP A 88 3.30 -20.17 -2.74
N GLY A 89 4.64 -20.17 -2.87
CA GLY A 89 5.40 -20.97 -3.82
C GLY A 89 5.75 -20.30 -5.15
N GLU A 90 5.39 -19.03 -5.37
CA GLU A 90 5.80 -18.25 -6.55
C GLU A 90 7.18 -17.58 -6.35
N GLU A 91 7.98 -17.53 -7.43
CA GLU A 91 9.19 -16.70 -7.48
C GLU A 91 8.80 -15.22 -7.60
N ILE A 92 9.56 -14.33 -6.94
CA ILE A 92 9.28 -12.89 -6.81
C ILE A 92 10.42 -12.08 -7.43
#